data_AF-A0A920L388-F1
#
_entry.id   AF-A0A920L388-F1
#
_cell.length_a   1.000
_cell.length_b   1.000
_cell.length_c   1.000
_cell.angle_alpha   90.00
_cell.angle_beta   90.00
_cell.angle_gamma   90.00
#
_symmetry.space_group_name_H-M   'P 1'
#
loop_
_entity.id
_entity.type
_entity.pdbx_description
1 polymer ?
#
loop_
_entity_poly.entity_id
_entity_poly.type
_entity_poly.pdbx_seq_one_letter_code
_entity_poly.pdbx_strand_id
1 'polypeptide(L)'
;MPKLIKSLVNGIQIQTHAIGDLANSITLDWYQEALDAVSPENRLIPKPRWRIEHAQNILPEDQNRYSDMDIIASMQPSHAIGDLHFAHKRLGEDRLDNAYTWRNLIDLDVIVAGGSDAPVEIGDPRIEFKAA
;
A
#
# COMPACT_ATOMS: atom_id res chain seq x y z
N MET A 1 7.55 13.65 -11.95
CA MET A 1 8.77 12.89 -11.57
C MET A 1 9.33 12.02 -12.70
N PRO A 2 10.60 12.19 -13.11
CA PRO A 2 11.14 11.51 -14.30
C PRO A 2 11.23 9.98 -14.21
N LYS A 3 11.45 9.40 -13.03
CA LYS A 3 11.61 7.93 -12.88
C LYS A 3 10.28 7.18 -13.00
N LEU A 4 9.22 7.68 -12.34
CA LEU A 4 7.89 7.07 -12.40
C LEU A 4 7.25 7.20 -13.80
N ILE A 5 7.45 8.33 -14.47
CA ILE A 5 7.02 8.50 -15.86
C ILE A 5 7.75 7.49 -16.76
N LYS A 6 9.08 7.36 -16.60
CA LYS A 6 9.86 6.37 -17.35
C LYS A 6 9.43 4.93 -17.05
N SER A 7 9.02 4.60 -15.83
CA SER A 7 8.56 3.25 -15.53
C SER A 7 7.24 2.93 -16.23
N LEU A 8 6.31 3.90 -16.36
CA LEU A 8 5.08 3.71 -17.14
C LEU A 8 5.36 3.45 -18.62
N VAL A 9 6.22 4.27 -19.24
CA VAL A 9 6.57 4.14 -20.67
C VAL A 9 7.33 2.83 -20.94
N ASN A 10 8.15 2.35 -20.01
CA ASN A 10 8.96 1.14 -20.18
C ASN A 10 8.35 -0.12 -19.53
N GLY A 11 7.14 -0.05 -18.96
CA GLY A 11 6.44 -1.18 -18.33
C GLY A 11 7.10 -1.73 -17.07
N ILE A 12 7.85 -0.92 -16.34
CA ILE A 12 8.47 -1.31 -15.07
C ILE A 12 7.43 -1.18 -13.95
N GLN A 13 7.32 -2.24 -13.13
CA GLN A 13 6.46 -2.24 -11.95
C GLN A 13 7.15 -1.51 -10.79
N ILE A 14 6.42 -0.61 -10.12
CA ILE A 14 6.92 0.14 -8.98
C ILE A 14 6.30 -0.40 -7.69
N GLN A 15 7.16 -0.49 -6.69
CA GLN A 15 6.92 -1.08 -5.38
C GLN A 15 7.55 -0.11 -4.39
N THR A 16 6.72 0.60 -3.60
CA THR A 16 7.21 1.66 -2.70
C THR A 16 6.86 1.35 -1.26
N HIS A 17 7.87 1.29 -0.40
CA HIS A 17 7.69 1.14 1.04
C HIS A 17 7.08 2.41 1.65
N ALA A 18 5.90 2.29 2.28
CA ALA A 18 5.29 3.36 3.07
C ALA A 18 4.45 2.83 4.24
N ILE A 19 4.86 3.16 5.46
CA ILE A 19 4.18 2.74 6.70
C ILE A 19 3.29 3.84 7.27
N GLY A 20 3.83 5.05 7.45
CA GLY A 20 3.10 6.17 8.05
C GLY A 20 2.00 6.72 7.14
N ASP A 21 1.01 7.35 7.74
CA ASP A 21 -0.08 8.08 7.08
C ASP A 21 0.45 9.07 6.03
N LEU A 22 1.32 10.00 6.44
CA LEU A 22 1.90 10.98 5.50
C LEU A 22 2.75 10.32 4.39
N ALA A 23 3.43 9.21 4.70
CA ALA A 23 4.24 8.50 3.71
C ALA A 23 3.34 7.85 2.63
N ASN A 24 2.19 7.32 3.04
CA ASN A 24 1.17 6.81 2.12
C ASN A 24 0.62 7.93 1.24
N SER A 25 0.20 9.07 1.84
CA SER A 25 -0.35 10.21 1.09
C SER A 25 0.63 10.73 0.05
N ILE A 26 1.89 10.95 0.43
CA ILE A 26 2.95 11.43 -0.48
C ILE A 26 3.20 10.43 -1.62
N THR A 27 3.20 9.13 -1.31
CA THR A 27 3.42 8.10 -2.34
C THR A 27 2.27 8.06 -3.33
N LEU A 28 1.03 8.24 -2.87
CA LEU A 28 -0.15 8.35 -3.73
C LEU A 28 -0.11 9.62 -4.57
N ASP A 29 0.31 10.77 -4.02
CA ASP A 29 0.49 12.02 -4.77
C ASP A 29 1.48 11.82 -5.91
N TRP A 30 2.58 11.13 -5.61
CA TRP A 30 3.59 10.77 -6.56
C TRP A 30 3.06 9.86 -7.68
N TYR A 31 2.29 8.86 -7.32
CA TYR A 31 1.69 7.95 -8.30
C TYR A 31 0.67 8.68 -9.17
N GLN A 32 -0.16 9.55 -8.59
CA GLN A 32 -1.18 10.32 -9.30
C GLN A 32 -0.53 11.24 -10.34
N GLU A 33 0.49 12.02 -9.92
CA GLU A 33 1.23 12.91 -10.83
C GLU A 33 1.81 12.14 -12.03
N ALA A 34 2.35 10.93 -11.80
CA ALA A 34 2.92 10.12 -12.87
C ALA A 34 1.85 9.50 -13.79
N LEU A 35 0.75 9.01 -13.22
CA LEU A 35 -0.36 8.41 -13.97
C LEU A 35 -1.08 9.45 -14.83
N ASP A 36 -1.23 10.67 -14.33
CA ASP A 36 -1.81 11.80 -15.09
C ASP A 36 -0.89 12.27 -16.22
N ALA A 37 0.43 12.19 -16.01
CA ALA A 37 1.42 12.61 -17.02
C ALA A 37 1.56 11.64 -18.20
N VAL A 38 1.11 10.38 -18.08
CA VAL A 38 1.20 9.37 -19.14
C VAL A 38 -0.14 8.67 -19.29
N SER A 39 -0.86 8.99 -20.36
CA SER A 39 -2.14 8.33 -20.66
C SER A 39 -1.98 6.83 -20.90
N PRO A 40 -3.01 5.99 -20.62
CA PRO A 40 -2.91 4.53 -20.70
C PRO A 40 -2.37 3.98 -22.03
N GLU A 41 -2.72 4.60 -23.15
CA GLU A 41 -2.26 4.23 -24.49
C GLU A 41 -0.76 4.48 -24.74
N ASN A 42 -0.14 5.34 -23.93
CA ASN A 42 1.29 5.64 -24.00
C ASN A 42 2.12 4.85 -22.96
N ARG A 43 1.47 3.96 -22.19
CA ARG A 43 2.13 3.06 -21.23
C ARG A 43 2.40 1.72 -21.93
N LEU A 44 3.54 1.09 -21.63
CA LEU A 44 3.79 -0.28 -22.12
C LEU A 44 2.82 -1.28 -21.49
N ILE A 45 2.40 -1.02 -20.25
CA ILE A 45 1.35 -1.77 -19.54
C ILE A 45 0.23 -0.76 -19.23
N PRO A 46 -0.94 -0.84 -19.89
CA PRO A 46 -2.01 0.16 -19.73
C PRO A 46 -2.47 0.32 -18.27
N LYS A 47 -2.55 -0.81 -17.54
CA LYS A 47 -2.88 -0.89 -16.12
C LYS A 47 -1.69 -1.45 -15.33
N PRO A 48 -0.74 -0.60 -14.89
CA PRO A 48 0.40 -1.07 -14.13
C PRO A 48 -0.05 -1.58 -12.75
N ARG A 49 0.58 -2.64 -12.25
CA ARG A 49 0.32 -3.20 -10.90
C ARG A 49 1.28 -2.55 -9.90
N TRP A 50 1.25 -1.23 -9.84
CA TRP A 50 2.03 -0.50 -8.85
C TRP A 50 1.46 -0.76 -7.47
N ARG A 51 2.33 -0.85 -6.48
CA ARG A 51 1.92 -1.22 -5.12
C ARG A 51 2.68 -0.45 -4.07
N ILE A 52 2.00 -0.18 -2.97
CA ILE A 52 2.59 0.35 -1.76
C ILE A 52 2.81 -0.81 -0.79
N GLU A 53 4.06 -1.02 -0.39
CA GLU A 53 4.45 -2.01 0.60
C GLU A 53 4.15 -1.49 2.01
N HIS A 54 3.72 -2.42 2.86
CA HIS A 54 3.17 -2.23 4.19
C HIS A 54 1.80 -1.57 4.19
N ALA A 55 1.66 -0.40 3.57
CA ALA A 55 0.41 0.38 3.52
C ALA A 55 -0.28 0.41 4.91
N GLN A 56 0.53 0.57 5.97
CA GLN A 56 0.12 0.13 7.30
C GLN A 56 -0.81 1.13 7.98
N ASN A 57 -0.63 2.43 7.75
CA ASN A 57 -1.48 3.49 8.28
C ASN A 57 -1.97 4.33 7.11
N ILE A 58 -3.26 4.30 6.83
CA ILE A 58 -3.87 4.94 5.66
C ILE A 58 -5.04 5.80 6.10
N LEU A 59 -4.96 7.09 5.79
CA LEU A 59 -6.07 8.02 6.05
C LEU A 59 -7.31 7.63 5.26
N PRO A 60 -8.53 7.89 5.76
CA PRO A 60 -9.77 7.54 5.06
C PRO A 60 -9.87 8.11 3.64
N GLU A 61 -9.39 9.34 3.42
CA GLU A 61 -9.33 9.94 2.08
C GLU A 61 -8.38 9.19 1.15
N ASP A 62 -7.26 8.68 1.65
CA ASP A 62 -6.28 7.95 0.87
C ASP A 62 -6.75 6.53 0.52
N GLN A 63 -7.57 5.90 1.37
CA GLN A 63 -8.15 4.58 1.09
C GLN A 63 -8.94 4.56 -0.23
N ASN A 64 -9.69 5.63 -0.53
CA ASN A 64 -10.41 5.76 -1.79
C ASN A 64 -9.46 5.90 -2.99
N ARG A 65 -8.35 6.61 -2.82
CA ARG A 65 -7.35 6.81 -3.88
C ARG A 65 -6.70 5.51 -4.33
N TYR A 66 -6.54 4.53 -3.43
CA TYR A 66 -6.08 3.19 -3.83
C TYR A 66 -7.00 2.57 -4.89
N SER A 67 -8.32 2.67 -4.69
CA SER A 67 -9.33 2.16 -5.62
C SER A 67 -9.34 2.97 -6.92
N ASP A 68 -9.42 4.30 -6.81
CA ASP A 68 -9.49 5.20 -7.98
C ASP A 68 -8.30 5.06 -8.94
N MET A 69 -7.12 4.72 -8.40
CA MET A 69 -5.86 4.65 -9.14
C MET A 69 -5.42 3.21 -9.49
N ASP A 70 -6.23 2.18 -9.18
CA ASP A 70 -5.86 0.77 -9.31
C ASP A 70 -4.54 0.39 -8.55
N ILE A 71 -4.27 1.02 -7.40
CA ILE A 71 -3.05 0.75 -6.60
C ILE A 71 -3.25 -0.45 -5.67
N ILE A 72 -2.27 -1.35 -5.64
CA ILE A 72 -2.29 -2.52 -4.77
C ILE A 72 -1.74 -2.16 -3.39
N ALA A 73 -2.45 -2.53 -2.33
CA ALA A 73 -1.93 -2.49 -0.97
C ALA A 73 -1.24 -3.82 -0.65
N SER A 74 0.06 -3.81 -0.39
CA SER A 74 0.85 -4.99 -0.04
C SER A 74 1.11 -5.01 1.46
N MET A 75 0.29 -5.74 2.20
CA MET A 75 0.21 -5.66 3.67
C MET A 75 0.65 -6.97 4.31
N GLN A 76 1.23 -6.89 5.52
CA GLN A 76 1.73 -8.04 6.26
C GLN A 76 0.83 -8.30 7.48
N PRO A 77 -0.07 -9.30 7.44
CA PRO A 77 -1.02 -9.54 8.51
C PRO A 77 -0.37 -9.75 9.90
N SER A 78 0.73 -10.48 9.97
CA SER A 78 1.44 -10.74 11.22
C SER A 78 2.00 -9.49 11.90
N HIS A 79 2.29 -8.41 11.15
CA HIS A 79 2.76 -7.15 11.73
C HIS A 79 1.77 -6.57 12.75
N ALA A 80 0.45 -6.69 12.54
CA ALA A 80 -0.51 -6.17 13.52
C ALA A 80 -0.44 -6.91 14.87
N ILE A 81 -0.11 -8.20 14.84
CA ILE A 81 0.12 -8.98 16.05
C ILE A 81 1.43 -8.53 16.71
N GLY A 82 2.51 -8.39 15.94
CA GLY A 82 3.80 -7.93 16.44
C GLY A 82 3.76 -6.51 17.03
N ASP A 83 3.01 -5.62 16.39
CA ASP A 83 2.89 -4.21 16.73
C ASP A 83 1.98 -3.94 17.94
N LEU A 84 1.15 -4.91 18.34
CA LEU A 84 0.17 -4.78 19.42
C LEU A 84 0.73 -4.07 20.66
N HIS A 85 1.97 -4.36 21.03
CA HIS A 85 2.58 -3.86 22.26
C HIS A 85 3.08 -2.41 22.18
N PHE A 86 3.21 -1.83 20.98
CA PHE A 86 3.77 -0.48 20.81
C PHE A 86 2.98 0.44 19.89
N ALA A 87 2.06 -0.07 19.06
CA ALA A 87 1.29 0.74 18.11
C ALA A 87 0.58 1.91 18.79
N HIS A 88 -0.12 1.64 19.90
CA HIS A 88 -0.82 2.68 20.68
C HIS A 88 0.11 3.82 21.14
N LYS A 89 1.34 3.51 21.56
CA LYS A 89 2.31 4.53 22.00
C LYS A 89 2.86 5.36 20.84
N ARG A 90 2.94 4.78 19.63
CA ARG A 90 3.49 5.45 18.44
C ARG A 90 2.44 6.29 17.71
N LEU A 91 1.22 5.78 17.62
CA LEU A 91 0.15 6.36 16.84
C LEU A 91 -0.75 7.27 17.68
N GLY A 92 -1.00 6.89 18.93
CA GLY A 92 -2.10 7.45 19.72
C GLY A 92 -3.44 6.88 19.26
N GLU A 93 -4.47 7.01 20.11
CA GLU A 93 -5.80 6.42 19.87
C GLU A 93 -6.40 6.92 18.55
N ASP A 94 -6.36 8.22 18.28
CA ASP A 94 -6.98 8.83 17.09
C ASP A 94 -6.44 8.29 15.75
N ARG A 95 -5.18 7.82 15.72
CA ARG A 95 -4.56 7.29 14.49
C ARG A 95 -4.56 5.76 14.43
N LEU A 96 -4.92 5.07 15.51
CA LEU A 96 -5.05 3.62 15.49
C LEU A 96 -6.21 3.17 14.59
N ASP A 97 -7.28 3.96 14.49
CA ASP A 97 -8.42 3.67 13.61
C ASP A 97 -8.04 3.63 12.12
N ASN A 98 -6.91 4.24 11.76
CA ASN A 98 -6.37 4.26 10.40
C ASN A 98 -5.27 3.21 10.17
N ALA A 99 -4.90 2.46 11.20
CA ALA A 99 -3.90 1.41 11.11
C ALA A 99 -4.56 0.10 10.64
N TYR A 100 -3.87 -0.66 9.79
CA TYR A 100 -4.26 -2.01 9.43
C TYR A 100 -5.69 -2.12 8.85
N THR A 101 -6.06 -1.20 7.96
CA THR A 101 -7.43 -1.04 7.44
C THR A 101 -7.79 -2.02 6.31
N TRP A 102 -7.38 -3.29 6.41
CA TRP A 102 -7.57 -4.29 5.35
C TRP A 102 -9.03 -4.44 4.92
N ARG A 103 -9.96 -4.52 5.88
CA ARG A 103 -11.39 -4.69 5.59
C ARG A 103 -11.92 -3.52 4.77
N ASN A 104 -11.58 -2.28 5.17
CA ASN A 104 -11.97 -1.07 4.44
C ASN A 104 -11.45 -1.09 3.01
N LEU A 105 -10.19 -1.45 2.80
CA LEU A 105 -9.61 -1.56 1.46
C LEU A 105 -10.31 -2.61 0.61
N ILE A 106 -10.58 -3.80 1.16
CA ILE A 106 -11.29 -4.86 0.44
C ILE A 106 -12.74 -4.44 0.12
N ASP A 107 -13.41 -3.71 1.02
CA ASP A 107 -14.75 -3.15 0.77
C ASP A 107 -14.77 -2.09 -0.33
N LEU A 108 -13.62 -1.47 -0.63
CA LEU A 108 -13.41 -0.54 -1.74
C LEU A 108 -12.90 -1.24 -3.02
N ASP A 109 -12.98 -2.57 -3.08
CA ASP A 109 -12.45 -3.41 -4.17
C ASP A 109 -10.95 -3.25 -4.44
N VAL A 110 -10.19 -2.72 -3.45
CA VAL A 110 -8.73 -2.63 -3.55
C VAL A 110 -8.12 -4.02 -3.45
N ILE A 111 -7.19 -4.32 -4.35
CA ILE A 111 -6.40 -5.55 -4.26
C ILE A 111 -5.45 -5.43 -3.05
N VAL A 112 -5.70 -6.27 -2.05
CA VAL A 112 -4.79 -6.45 -0.90
C VAL A 112 -3.95 -7.70 -1.12
N ALA A 113 -2.65 -7.52 -1.28
CA ALA A 113 -1.67 -8.61 -1.36
C ALA A 113 -1.11 -8.89 0.04
N GLY A 114 -1.13 -10.15 0.46
CA GLY A 114 -0.52 -10.59 1.72
C GLY A 114 0.96 -10.98 1.55
N GLY A 115 1.77 -10.68 2.57
CA GLY A 115 3.16 -11.13 2.66
C GLY A 115 3.64 -11.16 4.11
N SER A 116 4.85 -11.65 4.35
CA SER A 116 5.44 -11.71 5.69
C SER A 116 6.56 -10.70 5.93
N ASP A 117 7.08 -10.06 4.88
CA ASP A 117 8.33 -9.28 4.96
C ASP A 117 9.49 -10.07 5.64
N ALA A 118 9.55 -11.38 5.39
CA ALA A 118 10.60 -12.21 5.96
C ALA A 118 12.00 -11.68 5.55
N PRO A 119 12.97 -11.63 6.49
CA PRO A 119 12.95 -12.30 7.80
C PRO A 119 12.50 -11.43 8.98
N VAL A 120 11.80 -10.31 8.76
CA VAL A 120 11.23 -9.51 9.86
C VAL A 120 10.24 -10.39 10.64
N GLU A 121 9.33 -11.04 9.92
CA GLU A 121 8.47 -12.11 10.44
C GLU A 121 8.97 -13.49 10.00
N ILE A 122 8.39 -14.53 10.58
CA ILE A 122 8.81 -15.94 10.42
C ILE A 122 8.78 -16.41 8.95
N GLY A 123 7.91 -15.83 8.11
CA GLY A 123 7.78 -16.22 6.71
C GLY A 123 6.94 -17.47 6.43
N ASP A 124 6.24 -18.00 7.45
CA ASP A 124 5.28 -19.09 7.27
C ASP A 124 3.93 -18.53 6.81
N PRO A 125 3.45 -18.85 5.59
CA PRO A 125 2.19 -18.32 5.07
C PRO A 125 0.97 -18.73 5.90
N ARG A 126 1.06 -19.78 6.73
CA ARG A 126 -0.03 -20.18 7.64
C ARG A 126 -0.18 -19.20 8.81
N ILE A 127 0.91 -18.56 9.23
CA ILE A 127 0.87 -17.52 10.26
C ILE A 127 0.19 -16.28 9.69
N GLU A 128 0.57 -15.87 8.48
CA GLU A 128 -0.06 -14.73 7.79
C GLU A 128 -1.55 -14.96 7.56
N PHE A 129 -1.93 -16.15 7.07
CA PHE A 129 -3.33 -16.51 6.87
C PHE A 129 -4.14 -16.52 8.17
N LYS A 130 -3.53 -16.89 9.30
CA LYS A 130 -4.19 -16.88 10.61
C LYS A 130 -4.34 -15.45 11.17
N ALA A 131 -3.40 -14.56 10.85
CA ALA A 131 -3.39 -13.20 11.34
C ALA A 131 -4.35 -12.27 10.57
N ALA A 132 -4.62 -12.59 9.30
CA ALA A 132 -5.59 -11.91 8.44
C ALA A 132 -7.04 -12.26 8.80
#